data_AF-A0A965FWP2-F1
#
_entry.id   AF-A0A965FWP2-F1
#
_cell.length_a   1.000
_cell.length_b   1.000
_cell.length_c   1.000
_cell.angle_alpha   90.00
_cell.angle_beta   90.00
_cell.angle_gamma   90.00
#
_symmetry.space_group_name_H-M   'P 1'
#
loop_
_entity.id
_entity.type
_entity.pdbx_description
1 polymer ?
#
loop_
_entity_poly.entity_id
_entity_poly.type
_entity_poly.pdbx_seq_one_letter_code
_entity_poly.pdbx_strand_id
1 'polypeptide(L)'
;DLPAVLRAKLGFIVRILDEKYYFDRFNDWFFAGGARGLGGALWKIGDVAIIDGFFVNGSARVIGWGSTVIRQFQSGYIYHYAFAMIIGILLLLSLLLSGSV
;
A
#
# COMPACT_ATOMS: atom_id res chain seq x y z
N ASP A 1 -26.27 21.15 -56.65
CA ASP A 1 -26.37 22.26 -55.67
C ASP A 1 -27.42 22.11 -54.57
N LEU A 2 -28.36 21.16 -54.65
CA LEU A 2 -29.34 20.89 -53.58
C LEU A 2 -28.76 20.41 -52.22
N PRO A 3 -27.73 19.52 -52.16
CA PRO A 3 -27.24 19.02 -50.87
C PRO A 3 -26.41 20.03 -50.07
N ALA A 4 -25.81 21.03 -50.73
CA ALA A 4 -25.01 22.06 -50.07
C ALA A 4 -25.87 23.05 -49.25
N VAL A 5 -27.07 23.38 -49.76
CA VAL A 5 -28.00 24.31 -49.10
C VAL A 5 -28.67 23.68 -47.88
N LEU A 6 -28.98 22.38 -47.94
CA LEU A 6 -29.48 21.58 -46.81
C LEU A 6 -28.43 21.49 -45.69
N ARG A 7 -27.15 21.30 -46.03
CA ARG A 7 -26.05 21.31 -45.06
C ARG A 7 -25.83 22.69 -44.42
N ALA A 8 -26.09 23.77 -45.14
CA ALA A 8 -25.98 25.13 -44.60
C ALA A 8 -27.12 25.49 -43.63
N LYS A 9 -28.36 25.03 -43.88
CA LYS A 9 -29.53 25.31 -43.02
C LYS A 9 -29.72 24.33 -41.87
N LEU A 10 -29.34 23.07 -42.05
CA LEU A 10 -29.47 21.99 -41.04
C LEU A 10 -28.11 21.46 -40.57
N GLY A 11 -27.05 22.25 -40.75
CA GLY A 11 -25.67 21.86 -40.44
C GLY A 11 -25.50 21.37 -39.02
N PHE A 12 -26.25 21.90 -38.05
CA PHE A 12 -26.24 21.43 -36.67
C PHE A 12 -26.73 19.98 -36.53
N ILE A 13 -27.85 19.63 -37.18
CA ILE A 13 -28.44 18.28 -37.14
C ILE A 13 -27.56 17.29 -37.90
N VAL A 14 -27.07 17.68 -39.08
CA VAL A 14 -26.14 16.85 -39.86
C VAL A 14 -24.85 16.61 -39.08
N ARG A 15 -24.33 17.60 -38.35
CA ARG A 15 -23.11 17.45 -37.54
C ARG A 15 -23.32 16.55 -36.32
N ILE A 16 -24.48 16.60 -35.66
CA ILE A 16 -24.82 15.67 -34.57
C ILE A 16 -24.92 14.23 -35.08
N LEU A 17 -25.49 14.04 -36.28
CA LEU A 17 -25.64 12.72 -36.89
C LEU A 17 -24.29 12.17 -37.41
N ASP A 18 -23.45 13.02 -38.01
CA ASP A 18 -22.08 12.67 -38.46
C ASP A 18 -21.15 12.38 -37.27
N GLU A 19 -21.25 13.14 -36.17
CA GLU A 19 -20.46 12.92 -34.94
C GLU A 19 -21.04 11.80 -34.05
N LYS A 20 -21.77 10.82 -34.63
CA LYS A 20 -22.37 9.66 -33.94
C LYS A 20 -23.00 10.03 -32.60
N TYR A 21 -23.81 11.10 -32.58
CA TYR A 21 -24.57 11.51 -31.41
C TYR A 21 -23.72 11.76 -30.15
N TYR A 22 -22.42 12.04 -30.29
CA TYR A 22 -21.47 12.27 -29.18
C TYR A 22 -21.35 11.10 -28.18
N PHE A 23 -21.98 9.96 -28.45
CA PHE A 23 -22.09 8.83 -27.53
C PHE A 23 -20.74 8.14 -27.33
N ASP A 24 -19.94 8.02 -28.39
CA ASP A 24 -18.58 7.45 -28.32
C ASP A 24 -17.66 8.33 -27.44
N ARG A 25 -17.71 9.66 -27.61
CA ARG A 25 -16.93 10.61 -26.77
C ARG A 25 -17.39 10.61 -25.31
N PHE A 26 -18.70 10.51 -25.06
CA PHE A 26 -19.23 10.42 -23.71
C PHE A 26 -18.80 9.12 -23.02
N ASN A 27 -18.86 7.99 -23.73
CA ASN A 27 -18.43 6.71 -23.19
C ASN A 27 -16.93 6.72 -22.86
N ASP A 28 -16.09 7.18 -23.78
CA ASP A 28 -14.65 7.28 -23.54
C ASP A 28 -14.31 8.20 -22.37
N TRP A 29 -14.94 9.38 -22.28
CA TRP A 29 -14.67 10.29 -21.19
C TRP A 29 -15.19 9.77 -19.85
N PHE A 30 -16.41 9.26 -19.82
CA PHE A 30 -17.07 8.82 -18.59
C PHE A 30 -16.53 7.47 -18.09
N PHE A 31 -16.47 6.46 -18.96
CA PHE A 31 -15.98 5.13 -18.60
C PHE A 31 -14.46 5.08 -18.56
N ALA A 32 -13.75 5.53 -19.59
CA ALA A 32 -12.28 5.42 -19.59
C ALA A 32 -11.63 6.46 -18.66
N GLY A 33 -12.21 7.65 -18.51
CA GLY A 33 -11.78 8.63 -17.51
C GLY A 33 -12.13 8.20 -16.08
N GLY A 34 -13.37 7.76 -15.86
CA GLY A 34 -13.84 7.28 -14.55
C GLY A 34 -13.10 6.05 -14.05
N ALA A 35 -12.89 5.05 -14.93
CA ALA A 35 -12.18 3.82 -14.57
C ALA A 35 -10.70 4.08 -14.25
N ARG A 36 -10.02 4.97 -14.98
CA ARG A 36 -8.63 5.34 -14.68
C ARG A 36 -8.50 6.10 -13.35
N GLY A 37 -9.43 7.01 -13.07
CA GLY A 37 -9.47 7.76 -11.81
C GLY A 37 -9.75 6.87 -10.61
N LEU A 38 -10.77 6.01 -10.71
CA LEU A 38 -11.12 5.06 -9.66
C LEU A 38 -10.03 4.00 -9.45
N GLY A 39 -9.46 3.45 -10.53
CA GLY A 39 -8.36 2.49 -10.44
C GLY A 39 -7.12 3.09 -9.77
N GLY A 40 -6.76 4.33 -10.12
CA GLY A 40 -5.65 5.04 -9.49
C GLY A 40 -5.90 5.34 -8.01
N ALA A 41 -7.14 5.71 -7.65
CA ALA A 41 -7.53 5.96 -6.27
C ALA A 41 -7.54 4.65 -5.44
N LEU A 42 -8.10 3.57 -5.97
CA LEU A 42 -8.10 2.27 -5.31
C LEU A 42 -6.68 1.72 -5.10
N TRP A 43 -5.78 1.87 -6.08
CA TRP A 43 -4.38 1.48 -5.90
C TRP A 43 -3.74 2.28 -4.77
N LYS A 44 -3.83 3.61 -4.81
CA LYS A 44 -3.19 4.47 -3.79
C LYS A 44 -3.74 4.22 -2.39
N ILE A 45 -5.04 4.03 -2.27
CA ILE A 45 -5.67 3.80 -0.97
C ILE A 45 -5.45 2.36 -0.50
N GLY A 46 -5.56 1.39 -1.40
CA GLY A 46 -5.37 -0.02 -1.09
C GLY A 46 -3.92 -0.36 -0.81
N ASP A 47 -3.07 -0.29 -1.82
CA ASP A 47 -1.69 -0.78 -1.70
C ASP A 47 -0.84 0.12 -0.81
N VAL A 48 -0.85 1.43 -1.04
CA VAL A 48 0.06 2.33 -0.29
C VAL A 48 -0.43 2.55 1.14
N ALA A 49 -1.74 2.74 1.37
CA ALA A 49 -2.20 3.02 2.73
C ALA A 49 -2.27 1.75 3.61
N ILE A 50 -2.67 0.60 3.03
CA ILE A 50 -2.81 -0.64 3.80
C ILE A 50 -1.48 -1.37 3.88
N ILE A 51 -0.77 -1.61 2.76
CA ILE A 51 0.46 -2.41 2.80
C ILE A 51 1.60 -1.59 3.42
N ASP A 52 1.93 -0.43 2.87
CA ASP A 52 3.03 0.38 3.42
C ASP A 52 2.66 1.02 4.76
N GLY A 53 1.44 1.57 4.87
CA GLY A 53 1.00 2.28 6.07
C GLY A 53 0.73 1.37 7.27
N PHE A 54 -0.02 0.28 7.08
CA PHE A 54 -0.44 -0.57 8.19
C PHE A 54 0.58 -1.68 8.47
N PHE A 55 1.01 -2.42 7.45
CA PHE A 55 1.92 -3.55 7.66
C PHE A 55 3.37 -3.12 7.84
N VAL A 56 3.93 -2.32 6.93
CA VAL A 56 5.35 -1.96 7.00
C VAL A 56 5.63 -0.99 8.15
N ASN A 57 4.91 0.14 8.21
CA ASN A 57 5.16 1.15 9.26
C ASN A 57 4.71 0.67 10.65
N GLY A 58 3.63 -0.12 10.72
CA GLY A 58 3.20 -0.77 11.97
C GLY A 58 4.26 -1.72 12.53
N SER A 59 4.79 -2.60 11.69
CA SER A 59 5.85 -3.55 12.08
C SER A 59 7.14 -2.82 12.47
N ALA A 60 7.55 -1.82 11.69
CA ALA A 60 8.73 -1.02 11.99
C ALA A 60 8.61 -0.28 13.31
N ARG A 61 7.42 0.27 13.63
CA ARG A 61 7.15 0.94 14.91
C ARG A 61 7.21 -0.02 16.09
N VAL A 62 6.65 -1.23 15.95
CA VAL A 62 6.70 -2.26 17.00
C VAL A 62 8.14 -2.70 17.27
N ILE A 63 8.91 -2.97 16.21
CA ILE A 63 10.32 -3.33 16.32
C ILE A 63 11.11 -2.18 16.96
N GLY A 64 10.95 -0.94 16.48
CA GLY A 64 11.65 0.22 17.03
C GLY A 64 11.31 0.50 18.50
N TRP A 65 10.05 0.33 18.90
CA TRP A 65 9.65 0.41 20.30
C TRP A 65 10.30 -0.70 21.14
N GLY A 66 10.22 -1.96 20.68
CA GLY A 66 10.84 -3.10 21.35
C GLY A 66 12.35 -2.93 21.51
N SER A 67 13.05 -2.48 20.45
CA SER A 67 14.48 -2.17 20.50
C SER A 67 14.81 -1.07 21.51
N THR A 68 13.95 -0.06 21.66
CA THR A 68 14.16 1.01 22.63
C THR A 68 14.03 0.50 24.07
N VAL A 69 13.04 -0.36 24.33
CA VAL A 69 12.86 -1.00 25.65
C VAL A 69 14.03 -1.92 25.96
N ILE A 70 14.42 -2.79 25.02
CA ILE A 70 15.57 -3.70 25.19
C ILE A 70 16.86 -2.91 25.42
N ARG A 71 17.04 -1.77 24.75
CA ARG A 71 18.20 -0.90 24.96
C ARG A 71 18.25 -0.34 26.39
N GLN A 72 17.12 -0.09 27.03
CA GLN A 72 17.09 0.34 28.44
C GLN A 72 17.47 -0.77 29.42
N PHE A 73 17.24 -2.03 29.07
CA PHE A 73 17.70 -3.18 29.86
C PHE A 73 19.23 -3.36 29.81
N GLN A 74 19.90 -2.85 28.78
CA GLN A 74 21.35 -2.73 28.75
C GLN A 74 21.78 -1.52 29.60
N SER A 75 21.65 -1.64 30.93
CA SER A 75 21.97 -0.60 31.91
C SER A 75 23.48 -0.30 32.06
N GLY A 76 24.35 -1.05 31.37
CA GLY A 76 25.81 -0.86 31.38
C GLY A 76 26.51 -1.38 32.64
N TYR A 77 25.78 -1.87 33.64
CA TYR A 77 26.37 -2.46 34.84
C TYR A 77 26.87 -3.87 34.58
N ILE A 78 28.19 -4.06 34.72
CA ILE A 78 28.89 -5.34 34.49
C ILE A 78 28.29 -6.48 35.33
N TYR A 79 27.77 -6.18 36.53
CA TYR A 79 27.14 -7.15 37.41
C TYR A 79 25.93 -7.86 36.78
N HIS A 80 25.08 -7.13 36.04
CA HIS A 80 23.92 -7.73 35.37
C HIS A 80 24.34 -8.67 34.23
N TYR A 81 25.39 -8.32 33.50
CA TYR A 81 25.96 -9.19 32.46
C TYR A 81 26.57 -10.45 33.05
N ALA A 82 27.37 -10.33 34.12
CA ALA A 82 27.98 -11.48 34.79
C ALA A 82 26.92 -12.44 35.35
N PHE A 83 25.86 -11.91 35.97
CA PHE A 83 24.73 -12.70 36.46
C PHE A 83 24.01 -13.44 35.32
N ALA A 84 23.72 -12.75 34.21
CA ALA A 84 23.08 -13.36 33.04
C ALA A 84 23.93 -14.47 32.41
N MET A 85 25.27 -14.29 32.35
CA MET A 85 26.18 -15.31 31.86
C MET A 85 26.20 -16.57 32.73
N ILE A 86 26.24 -16.41 34.07
CA ILE A 86 26.22 -17.55 34.99
C ILE A 86 24.91 -18.34 34.84
N ILE A 87 23.76 -17.66 34.78
CA ILE A 87 22.47 -18.31 34.57
C ILE A 87 22.41 -19.00 33.20
N GLY A 88 22.90 -18.35 32.14
CA GLY A 88 22.93 -18.93 30.80
C GLY A 88 23.75 -20.21 30.72
N ILE A 89 24.93 -20.22 31.35
CA ILE A 89 25.78 -21.42 31.44
C ILE A 89 25.10 -22.52 32.24
N LEU A 90 24.51 -22.19 33.40
CA LEU A 90 23.78 -23.18 34.22
C LEU A 90 22.61 -23.79 33.44
N LEU A 91 21.79 -22.99 32.76
CA LEU A 91 20.69 -23.47 31.94
C LEU A 91 21.16 -24.37 30.79
N LEU A 92 22.20 -23.96 30.07
CA LEU A 92 22.78 -24.77 28.99
C LEU A 92 23.32 -26.10 29.50
N LEU A 93 24.03 -26.09 30.63
CA LEU A 93 24.52 -27.32 31.26
C LEU A 93 23.38 -28.21 31.72
N SER A 94 22.36 -27.65 32.39
CA SER A 94 21.18 -28.40 32.81
C SER A 94 20.41 -29.02 31.65
N LEU A 95 20.24 -28.27 30.54
CA LEU A 95 19.54 -28.76 29.36
C LEU A 95 20.34 -29.83 28.61
N LEU A 96 21.66 -29.66 28.51
CA LEU A 96 22.56 -30.66 27.94
C LEU A 96 22.55 -31.95 28.78
N LEU A 97 22.72 -31.83 30.10
CA LEU A 97 22.73 -32.96 31.02
C LEU A 97 21.38 -33.70 31.02
N SER A 98 20.25 -32.97 31.03
CA SER A 98 18.92 -33.56 30.98
C SER A 98 18.60 -34.26 29.65
N GLY A 99 19.22 -33.87 28.54
CA GLY A 99 19.05 -34.54 27.25
C GLY A 99 19.98 -35.75 27.05
N SER A 100 21.01 -35.88 27.89
CA SER A 100 21.98 -36.98 27.86
C SER A 100 21.71 -38.11 28.86
N VAL A 101 20.66 -37.98 29.67
CA VAL A 101 20.14 -38.99 30.62
C VAL A 101 18.84 -39.56 30.06
#